data_AF-A0A370L1P3-F1
#
_entry.id   AF-A0A370L1P3-F1
#
_cell.length_a   1.000
_cell.length_b   1.000
_cell.length_c   1.000
_cell.angle_alpha   90.00
_cell.angle_beta   90.00
_cell.angle_gamma   90.00
#
_symmetry.space_group_name_H-M   'P 1'
#
loop_
_entity.id
_entity.type
_entity.pdbx_description
1 polymer ?
#
loop_
_entity_poly.entity_id
_entity_poly.type
_entity_poly.pdbx_seq_one_letter_code
_entity_poly.pdbx_strand_id
1 'polypeptide(L)' 'MSETVEVTDGDRVERARFRRPASEGAELRNVGWLCEDGRPLDWQPTHWRPILPKPPTFVLD' A
#
# COMPACT_ATOMS: atom_id res chain seq x y z
N MET A 1 -10.28 5.84 -1.54
CA MET A 1 -8.92 5.45 -1.11
C MET A 1 -8.50 4.24 -1.92
N SER A 2 -7.24 4.14 -2.35
CA SER A 2 -6.73 2.99 -3.10
C SER A 2 -6.74 1.71 -2.26
N GLU A 3 -6.77 0.56 -2.90
CA GLU A 3 -6.67 -0.76 -2.24
C GLU A 3 -5.35 -0.91 -1.47
N THR A 4 -5.35 -1.76 -0.43
CA THR A 4 -4.09 -2.13 0.25
C THR A 4 -3.23 -2.96 -0.70
N VAL A 5 -1.98 -2.57 -0.87
CA VAL A 5 -0.96 -3.29 -1.61
C VAL A 5 0.19 -3.63 -0.68
N GLU A 6 0.99 -4.62 -1.05
CA GLU A 6 2.26 -4.86 -0.40
C GLU A 6 3.30 -3.97 -1.06
N VAL A 7 4.04 -3.22 -0.24
CA VAL A 7 5.07 -2.29 -0.69
C VAL A 7 6.43 -2.76 -0.18
N THR A 8 7.48 -2.59 -0.99
CA THR A 8 8.82 -3.06 -0.65
C THR A 8 9.91 -2.03 -0.97
N ASP A 9 10.97 -2.07 -0.17
CA ASP A 9 12.23 -1.34 -0.39
C ASP A 9 13.40 -2.11 0.24
N GLY A 10 14.24 -2.72 -0.59
CA GLY A 10 15.27 -3.66 -0.15
C GLY A 10 14.67 -4.85 0.62
N ASP A 11 15.09 -5.03 1.88
CA ASP A 11 14.57 -6.07 2.78
C ASP A 11 13.29 -5.64 3.52
N ARG A 12 12.83 -4.39 3.36
CA ARG A 12 11.61 -3.89 4.01
C ARG A 12 10.39 -4.28 3.19
N VAL A 13 9.39 -4.84 3.86
CA VAL A 13 8.10 -5.21 3.28
C VAL A 13 7.01 -4.75 4.25
N GLU A 14 6.01 -4.03 3.75
CA GLU A 14 4.89 -3.54 4.57
C GLU A 14 3.58 -3.52 3.77
N ARG A 15 2.43 -3.55 4.44
CA ARG A 15 1.11 -3.41 3.79
C ARG A 15 0.66 -1.96 3.86
N ALA A 16 0.52 -1.32 2.70
CA ALA A 16 0.22 0.11 2.61
C ALA A 16 -0.79 0.44 1.50
N ARG A 17 -1.41 1.62 1.61
CA ARG A 17 -2.31 2.22 0.63
C ARG A 17 -1.70 3.51 0.13
N PHE A 18 -1.67 3.70 -1.19
CA PHE A 18 -1.23 4.96 -1.77
C PHE A 18 -2.36 5.99 -1.70
N ARG A 19 -2.13 7.10 -0.99
CA ARG A 19 -3.04 8.25 -0.96
C ARG A 19 -2.64 9.26 -2.03
N ARG A 20 -3.46 9.35 -3.08
CA ARG A 20 -3.37 10.45 -4.07
C ARG A 20 -3.88 11.76 -3.45
N PRO A 21 -3.29 12.92 -3.80
CA PRO A 21 -3.87 14.21 -3.43
C PRO A 21 -5.28 14.31 -3.99
N ALA A 22 -6.22 14.81 -3.19
CA ALA A 22 -7.62 14.92 -3.58
C ALA A 22 -7.88 16.03 -4.63
N SER A 23 -6.93 16.97 -4.81
CA SER A 23 -6.93 18.03 -5.81
C SER A 23 -5.53 18.63 -5.92
N GLU A 24 -5.18 19.22 -7.07
CA GLU A 24 -3.88 19.88 -7.34
C GLU A 24 -3.53 21.08 -6.42
N GLY A 25 -4.39 21.43 -5.46
CA GLY A 25 -4.13 22.46 -4.45
C GLY A 25 -4.43 22.05 -3.01
N ALA A 26 -4.88 20.80 -2.78
CA ALA A 26 -5.15 20.29 -1.44
C ALA A 26 -3.83 19.86 -0.81
N GLU A 27 -3.29 20.71 0.07
CA GLU A 27 -2.10 20.53 0.91
C GLU A 27 -1.34 19.23 0.66
N LEU A 28 -0.23 19.34 -0.08
CA LEU A 28 0.77 18.28 -0.37
C LEU A 28 1.27 17.53 0.87
N ARG A 29 0.87 17.95 2.08
CA ARG A 29 1.28 17.42 3.37
C ARG A 29 0.87 15.96 3.62
N ASN A 30 0.00 15.37 2.80
CA ASN A 30 -0.47 14.00 2.98
C ASN A 30 -0.45 13.14 1.70
N VAL A 31 0.42 13.46 0.74
CA VAL A 31 0.65 12.61 -0.44
C VAL A 31 1.69 11.56 -0.08
N GLY A 32 1.34 10.28 -0.19
CA GLY A 32 2.29 9.21 0.11
C GLY A 32 1.64 7.88 0.45
N TRP A 33 2.49 6.97 0.95
CA TRP A 33 2.09 5.65 1.39
C TRP A 33 1.69 5.66 2.85
N LEU A 34 0.51 5.12 3.12
CA LEU A 34 -0.02 4.95 4.47
C LEU A 34 -0.08 3.46 4.78
N CYS A 35 0.41 3.03 5.93
CA CYS A 35 0.22 1.68 6.44
C CYS A 35 -1.27 1.32 6.53
N GLU A 36 -1.58 0.04 6.71
CA GLU A 36 -2.96 -0.43 6.93
C GLU A 36 -3.66 0.29 8.10
N ASP A 37 -2.91 0.66 9.15
CA ASP A 37 -3.39 1.46 10.29
C ASP A 37 -3.65 2.95 9.98
N GLY A 38 -3.36 3.41 8.76
CA GLY A 38 -3.51 4.81 8.34
C GLY A 38 -2.35 5.74 8.73
N ARG A 39 -1.30 5.23 9.39
CA ARG A 39 -0.06 5.98 9.67
C ARG A 39 0.79 6.11 8.41
N PRO A 40 1.47 7.24 8.17
CA PRO A 40 2.41 7.34 7.06
C PRO A 40 3.63 6.43 7.28
N LEU A 41 4.14 5.85 6.20
CA LEU A 41 5.43 5.16 6.25
C LEU A 41 6.56 6.17 6.52
N ASP A 42 7.55 5.76 7.31
CA ASP A 42 8.78 6.51 7.56
C ASP A 42 9.80 6.38 6.40
N TRP A 43 9.48 5.56 5.40
CA TRP A 43 10.30 5.29 4.23
C TRP A 43 9.47 5.32 2.94
N GLN A 44 10.15 5.46 1.81
CA GLN A 44 9.54 5.52 0.49
C GLN A 44 9.70 4.16 -0.21
N PRO A 45 8.61 3.41 -0.43
CA PRO A 45 8.67 2.20 -1.23
C PRO A 45 9.12 2.45 -2.67
N THR A 46 9.95 1.54 -3.17
CA THR A 46 10.43 1.52 -4.55
C THR A 46 9.63 0.56 -5.43
N HIS A 47 8.98 -0.45 -4.83
CA HIS A 47 8.14 -1.42 -5.53
C HIS A 47 6.84 -1.66 -4.77
N TRP A 48 5.78 -2.06 -5.50
CA TRP A 48 4.49 -2.42 -4.91
C TRP A 48 3.78 -3.48 -5.74
N ARG A 49 3.07 -4.39 -5.07
CA ARG A 49 2.26 -5.42 -5.71
C ARG A 49 0.88 -5.55 -5.06
N PRO A 50 -0.18 -5.85 -5.85
CA PRO A 50 -1.49 -6.16 -5.29
C PRO A 50 -1.38 -7.35 -4.33
N ILE A 51 -2.08 -7.26 -3.20
CA ILE A 51 -2.28 -8.42 -2.33
C ILE A 51 -3.35 -9.27 -2.99
N LEU A 52 -2.92 -10.22 -3.82
CA LEU A 52 -3.85 -11.18 -4.38
C LEU A 52 -4.50 -11.94 -3.21
N PRO A 53 -5.84 -12.09 -3.19
CA PRO A 53 -6.45 -13.03 -2.26
C PRO A 53 -5.80 -14.38 -2.52
N LYS A 54 -5.37 -15.07 -1.44
CA LYS A 54 -4.88 -16.44 -1.57
C LYS A 54 -5.92 -17.19 -2.41
N PRO A 55 -5.53 -17.84 -3.52
CA PRO A 55 -6.47 -18.65 -4.25
C PRO A 55 -7.11 -19.62 -3.24
N PRO A 56 -8.44 -19.84 -3.30
CA PRO A 56 -9.05 -20.84 -2.44
C PRO A 56 -8.26 -22.12 -2.66
N THR A 57 -7.74 -22.68 -1.57
CA THR A 57 -7.14 -24.01 -1.60
C THR A 57 -8.25 -24.94 -2.06
N PHE A 58 -8.30 -25.23 -3.36
CA PHE A 58 -9.12 -26.30 -3.88
C PHE A 58 -8.50 -27.58 -3.32
N VAL A 59 -9.02 -28.04 -2.19
CA VAL A 59 -8.82 -29.40 -1.73
C VAL A 59 -9.62 -30.24 -2.73
N LEU A 60 -8.93 -30.90 -3.66
CA LEU A 60 -9.54 -32.02 -4.37
C LEU A 60 -9.75 -33.12 -3.32
N ASP A 61 -11.01 -33.44 -3.04
CA ASP A 61 -11.42 -34.69 -2.38
C ASP A 61 -11.47 -35.82 -3.43
#